data_AF-A0A7S2NLL1-F1
#
_entry.id   AF-A0A7S2NLL1-F1
#
_cell.length_a   1.000
_cell.length_b   1.000
_cell.length_c   1.000
_cell.angle_alpha   90.00
_cell.angle_beta   90.00
_cell.angle_gamma   90.00
#
_symmetry.space_group_name_H-M   'P 1'
#
loop_
_entity.id
_entity.type
_entity.pdbx_description
1 polymer ?
#
loop_
_entity_poly.entity_id
_entity_poly.type
_entity_poly.pdbx_seq_one_letter_code
_entity_poly.pdbx_strand_id
1 'polypeptide(L)'
;TMTRIGINGGIVITGNQNTRDFTFTPEYILLAASDPLPADLTLSAGRQADQTPIIRLKVQGVAIEPGHYKIEMKVANPPDRTDTAGKWTFGSYDDVSQYPTKFYIDNEMETPGFVINSRMRHAGFFAISEVQKQATEREDRPGYLNNLIFEFELNNRPGEVKDMVLKAPHGFVFEDDCLGPYDNPRL
;
A
#
# COMPACT_ATOMS: atom_id res chain seq x y z
N THR A 1 -8.66 -22.56 -5.24
CA THR A 1 -7.82 -23.31 -4.28
C THR A 1 -6.59 -23.77 -5.04
N MET A 2 -5.41 -23.56 -4.48
CA MET A 2 -4.13 -23.91 -5.15
C MET A 2 -3.88 -25.42 -5.09
N THR A 3 -3.27 -25.99 -6.13
CA THR A 3 -2.86 -27.40 -6.12
C THR A 3 -1.59 -27.58 -5.28
N ARG A 4 -1.40 -28.77 -4.71
CA ARG A 4 -0.21 -29.12 -3.91
C ARG A 4 1.09 -28.86 -4.69
N ILE A 5 2.03 -28.16 -4.07
CA ILE A 5 3.33 -27.82 -4.66
C ILE A 5 4.44 -28.65 -4.01
N GLY A 6 5.08 -29.49 -4.82
CA GLY A 6 6.16 -30.38 -4.38
C GLY A 6 7.53 -29.71 -4.24
N ILE A 7 8.53 -30.52 -3.90
CA ILE A 7 9.94 -30.12 -3.79
C ILE A 7 10.42 -29.51 -5.11
N ASN A 8 11.26 -28.47 -5.03
CA ASN A 8 11.73 -27.61 -6.14
C ASN A 8 10.66 -26.71 -6.77
N GLY A 9 9.39 -27.04 -6.59
CA GLY A 9 8.29 -26.19 -6.96
C GLY A 9 8.19 -24.95 -6.08
N GLY A 10 7.19 -24.13 -6.38
CA GLY A 10 6.94 -22.92 -5.62
C GLY A 10 6.01 -21.94 -6.30
N ILE A 11 5.93 -20.76 -5.70
CA ILE A 11 5.18 -19.63 -6.23
C ILE A 11 6.15 -18.62 -6.82
N VAL A 12 5.85 -18.13 -8.02
CA VAL A 12 6.51 -16.98 -8.62
C VAL A 12 5.50 -15.85 -8.72
N ILE A 13 5.88 -14.68 -8.21
CA ILE A 13 5.11 -13.45 -8.32
C ILE A 13 5.92 -12.47 -9.15
N THR A 14 5.36 -12.01 -10.26
CA THR A 14 6.01 -11.06 -11.16
C THR A 14 5.18 -9.81 -11.31
N GLY A 15 5.87 -8.69 -11.48
CA GLY A 15 5.24 -7.45 -11.88
C GLY A 15 5.35 -7.21 -13.39
N ASN A 16 4.69 -6.15 -13.87
CA ASN A 16 4.84 -5.67 -15.25
C ASN A 16 5.68 -4.38 -15.32
N GLN A 17 5.75 -3.77 -16.49
CA GLN A 17 6.55 -2.55 -16.74
C GLN A 17 6.20 -1.38 -15.79
N ASN A 18 4.96 -1.27 -15.33
CA ASN A 18 4.51 -0.24 -14.38
C ASN A 18 4.91 -0.53 -12.92
N THR A 19 5.56 -1.67 -12.66
CA THR A 19 6.07 -2.07 -11.33
C THR A 19 7.60 -2.12 -11.27
N ARG A 20 8.29 -1.76 -12.36
CA ARG A 20 9.74 -1.91 -12.48
C ARG A 20 10.53 -1.19 -11.38
N ASP A 21 10.01 -0.11 -10.80
CA ASP A 21 10.78 0.70 -9.85
C ASP A 21 10.50 0.32 -8.38
N PHE A 22 9.68 -0.70 -8.14
CA PHE A 22 9.53 -1.30 -6.80
C PHE A 22 10.78 -2.10 -6.43
N THR A 23 11.18 -2.04 -5.16
CA THR A 23 12.30 -2.83 -4.63
C THR A 23 11.86 -3.59 -3.39
N PHE A 24 11.99 -4.91 -3.43
CA PHE A 24 11.57 -5.81 -2.36
C PHE A 24 12.74 -6.25 -1.50
N THR A 25 12.51 -6.32 -0.19
CA THR A 25 13.41 -7.04 0.73
C THR A 25 13.02 -8.53 0.71
N PRO A 26 13.98 -9.47 0.62
CA PRO A 26 13.70 -10.91 0.57
C PRO A 26 13.38 -11.46 1.97
N GLU A 27 12.41 -10.84 2.64
CA GLU A 27 11.86 -11.25 3.92
C GLU A 27 10.33 -11.16 3.84
N TYR A 28 9.64 -12.07 4.53
CA TYR A 28 8.19 -12.04 4.61
C TYR A 28 7.70 -12.35 6.03
N ILE A 29 6.49 -11.88 6.33
CA ILE A 29 5.75 -12.21 7.54
C ILE A 29 4.46 -12.91 7.12
N LEU A 30 4.08 -13.97 7.83
CA LEU A 30 2.80 -14.64 7.63
C LEU A 30 1.70 -13.85 8.35
N LEU A 31 0.63 -13.49 7.63
CA LEU A 31 -0.47 -12.71 8.19
C LEU A 31 -1.51 -13.60 8.88
N ALA A 32 -2.32 -13.00 9.74
CA ALA A 32 -3.43 -13.68 10.41
C ALA A 32 -4.41 -14.32 9.42
N ALA A 33 -4.97 -15.48 9.80
CA ALA A 33 -5.86 -16.28 8.97
C ALA A 33 -5.23 -16.72 7.62
N SER A 34 -3.91 -16.90 7.60
CA SER A 34 -3.19 -17.68 6.58
C SER A 34 -3.01 -19.12 7.07
N ASP A 35 -3.05 -20.06 6.14
CA ASP A 35 -2.52 -21.41 6.38
C ASP A 35 -0.99 -21.36 6.59
N PRO A 36 -0.42 -22.31 7.36
CA PRO A 36 1.01 -22.33 7.65
C PRO A 36 1.82 -22.67 6.40
N LEU A 37 2.86 -21.88 6.14
CA LEU A 37 3.86 -22.19 5.12
C LEU A 37 4.94 -23.12 5.70
N PRO A 38 5.58 -23.97 4.86
CA PRO A 38 6.72 -24.77 5.28
C PRO A 38 7.86 -23.93 5.85
N ALA A 39 8.46 -24.40 6.95
CA ALA A 39 9.55 -23.67 7.62
C ALA A 39 10.85 -23.61 6.78
N ASP A 40 11.00 -24.51 5.83
CA ASP A 40 12.12 -24.61 4.90
C ASP A 40 11.88 -23.88 3.57
N LEU A 41 10.79 -23.11 3.47
CA LEU A 41 10.50 -22.30 2.30
C LEU A 41 11.55 -21.20 2.13
N THR A 42 12.19 -21.18 0.97
CA THR A 42 13.16 -20.12 0.62
C THR A 42 12.49 -19.00 -0.16
N LEU A 43 12.68 -17.77 0.26
CA LEU A 43 12.27 -16.57 -0.45
C LEU A 43 13.46 -15.95 -1.18
N SER A 44 13.25 -15.54 -2.43
CA SER A 44 14.17 -14.62 -3.11
C SER A 44 13.37 -13.55 -3.84
N ALA A 45 13.94 -12.34 -3.89
CA ALA A 45 13.39 -11.22 -4.65
C ALA A 45 14.49 -10.66 -5.54
N GLY A 46 14.14 -10.24 -6.74
CA GLY A 46 15.08 -9.71 -7.71
C GLY A 46 14.38 -9.05 -8.89
N ARG A 47 15.09 -8.99 -10.02
CA ARG A 47 14.61 -8.40 -11.27
C ARG A 47 14.73 -9.38 -12.43
N GLN A 48 13.79 -9.32 -13.35
CA GLN A 48 13.89 -9.99 -14.64
C GLN A 48 14.78 -9.18 -15.59
N ALA A 49 15.08 -9.74 -16.77
CA ALA A 49 15.89 -9.05 -17.79
C ALA A 49 15.30 -7.69 -18.20
N ASP A 50 13.98 -7.59 -18.22
CA ASP A 50 13.22 -6.36 -18.53
C ASP A 50 13.04 -5.42 -17.32
N GLN A 51 13.79 -5.64 -16.24
CA GLN A 51 13.77 -4.90 -14.97
C GLN A 51 12.51 -5.05 -14.12
N THR A 52 11.51 -5.81 -14.56
CA THR A 52 10.31 -6.06 -13.76
C THR A 52 10.66 -6.86 -12.50
N PRO A 53 10.00 -6.58 -11.36
CA PRO A 53 10.26 -7.31 -10.12
C PRO A 53 9.81 -8.76 -10.25
N ILE A 54 10.58 -9.65 -9.63
CA ILE A 54 10.26 -11.07 -9.50
C ILE A 54 10.54 -11.54 -8.09
N ILE A 55 9.57 -12.24 -7.52
CA ILE A 55 9.62 -12.84 -6.20
C ILE A 55 9.40 -14.34 -6.37
N ARG A 56 10.19 -15.15 -5.66
CA ARG A 56 10.15 -16.61 -5.72
C ARG A 56 10.09 -17.18 -4.32
N LEU A 57 9.05 -17.97 -4.06
CA LEU A 57 8.88 -18.78 -2.86
C LEU A 57 9.13 -20.23 -3.27
N LYS A 58 10.32 -20.76 -3.02
CA LYS A 58 10.73 -22.10 -3.45
C LYS A 58 10.70 -23.09 -2.28
N VAL A 59 10.08 -24.24 -2.52
CA VAL A 59 10.03 -25.39 -1.61
C VAL A 59 11.36 -26.14 -1.61
N GLN A 60 11.90 -26.42 -0.42
CA GLN A 60 13.16 -27.18 -0.27
C GLN A 60 12.94 -28.65 0.07
N GLY A 61 12.02 -28.98 0.96
CA GLY A 61 11.78 -30.35 1.42
C GLY A 61 10.32 -30.65 1.76
N VAL A 62 9.60 -29.74 2.42
CA VAL A 62 8.19 -29.93 2.79
C VAL A 62 7.28 -29.22 1.80
N ALA A 63 6.38 -29.98 1.16
CA ALA A 63 5.43 -29.47 0.18
C ALA A 63 4.53 -28.36 0.73
N ILE A 64 4.12 -27.43 -0.13
CA ILE A 64 3.03 -26.50 0.19
C ILE A 64 1.72 -27.20 -0.17
N GLU A 65 0.86 -27.38 0.82
CA GLU A 65 -0.43 -28.03 0.63
C GLU A 65 -1.46 -27.08 -0.01
N PRO A 66 -2.59 -27.59 -0.54
CA PRO A 66 -3.70 -26.75 -0.95
C PRO A 66 -4.24 -25.92 0.22
N GLY A 67 -4.29 -24.60 0.04
CA GLY A 67 -4.70 -23.69 1.11
C GLY A 67 -4.83 -22.24 0.68
N HIS A 68 -4.97 -21.37 1.67
CA HIS A 68 -5.06 -19.92 1.55
C HIS A 68 -3.89 -19.27 2.29
N TYR A 69 -2.99 -18.68 1.52
CA TYR A 69 -1.74 -18.12 2.03
C TYR A 69 -1.73 -16.60 1.95
N LYS A 70 -1.32 -15.94 3.03
CA LYS A 70 -1.19 -14.48 3.11
C LYS A 70 0.17 -14.11 3.67
N ILE A 71 0.98 -13.45 2.84
CA ILE A 71 2.28 -12.93 3.24
C ILE A 71 2.32 -11.42 3.10
N GLU A 72 3.07 -10.78 3.99
CA GLU A 72 3.45 -9.38 3.89
C GLU A 72 4.96 -9.31 3.61
N MET A 73 5.35 -8.46 2.67
CA MET A 73 6.74 -8.21 2.33
C MET A 73 7.04 -6.71 2.42
N LYS A 74 8.23 -6.38 2.91
CA LYS A 74 8.71 -4.99 2.89
C LYS A 74 9.05 -4.59 1.45
N VAL A 75 8.53 -3.45 1.04
CA VAL A 75 8.73 -2.88 -0.28
C VAL A 75 9.04 -1.39 -0.20
N ALA A 76 9.99 -0.95 -1.03
CA ALA A 76 10.22 0.46 -1.31
C ALA A 76 9.47 0.84 -2.59
N ASN A 77 8.67 1.90 -2.52
CA ASN A 77 7.97 2.46 -3.67
C ASN A 77 8.95 3.15 -4.64
N PRO A 78 8.59 3.24 -5.93
CA PRO A 78 9.26 4.12 -6.89
C PRO A 78 9.42 5.55 -6.38
N PRO A 79 10.49 6.27 -6.78
CA PRO A 79 10.70 7.67 -6.39
C PRO A 79 9.68 8.61 -7.04
N ASP A 80 9.13 8.23 -8.19
CA ASP A 80 8.22 9.02 -8.99
C ASP A 80 6.78 8.52 -8.87
N ARG A 81 5.84 9.43 -9.12
CA ARG A 81 4.43 9.07 -9.22
C ARG A 81 4.20 8.16 -10.43
N THR A 82 3.18 7.32 -10.37
CA THR A 82 2.73 6.54 -11.52
C THR A 82 1.31 6.93 -11.90
N ASP A 83 1.06 7.14 -13.19
CA ASP A 83 -0.28 7.47 -13.70
C ASP A 83 -1.07 6.21 -14.07
N THR A 84 -0.41 5.05 -14.13
CA THR A 84 -1.02 3.75 -14.44
C THR A 84 -0.65 2.75 -13.36
N ALA A 85 -1.65 2.01 -12.85
CA ALA A 85 -1.42 0.96 -11.89
C ALA A 85 -0.57 -0.18 -12.48
N GLY A 86 0.28 -0.75 -11.64
CA GLY A 86 0.97 -2.01 -11.91
C GLY A 86 0.00 -3.18 -12.10
N LYS A 87 0.46 -4.24 -12.74
CA LYS A 87 -0.17 -5.57 -12.65
C LYS A 87 0.79 -6.54 -12.01
N TRP A 88 0.24 -7.44 -11.21
CA TRP A 88 0.96 -8.54 -10.57
C TRP A 88 0.41 -9.86 -11.06
N THR A 89 1.30 -10.74 -11.51
CA THR A 89 0.99 -12.10 -11.93
C THR A 89 1.48 -13.08 -10.88
N PHE A 90 0.61 -14.01 -10.50
CA PHE A 90 0.87 -15.08 -9.54
C PHE A 90 0.82 -16.40 -10.28
N GLY A 91 1.88 -17.19 -10.21
CA GLY A 91 1.93 -18.53 -10.80
C GLY A 91 2.48 -19.56 -9.82
N SER A 92 1.93 -20.77 -9.86
CA SER A 92 2.48 -21.95 -9.19
C SER A 92 3.24 -22.81 -10.20
N TYR A 93 4.44 -23.26 -9.83
CA TYR A 93 5.33 -24.01 -10.71
C TYR A 93 5.83 -25.24 -9.98
N ASP A 94 6.01 -26.33 -10.72
CA ASP A 94 6.58 -27.57 -10.21
C ASP A 94 8.12 -27.53 -10.14
N ASP A 95 8.76 -26.60 -10.84
CA ASP A 95 10.16 -26.21 -10.65
C ASP A 95 10.37 -24.71 -10.91
N VAL A 96 10.60 -23.96 -9.84
CA VAL A 96 10.82 -22.51 -9.90
C VAL A 96 12.13 -22.13 -10.59
N SER A 97 13.12 -23.02 -10.61
CA SER A 97 14.41 -22.76 -11.26
C SER A 97 14.32 -22.74 -12.79
N GLN A 98 13.25 -23.31 -13.35
CA GLN A 98 12.98 -23.36 -14.78
C GLN A 98 11.97 -22.31 -15.24
N TYR A 99 11.53 -21.39 -14.37
CA TYR A 99 10.69 -20.26 -14.79
C TYR A 99 11.42 -19.42 -15.87
N PRO A 100 10.75 -19.00 -16.96
CA PRO A 100 9.32 -19.17 -17.27
C PRO A 100 9.01 -20.35 -18.22
N THR A 101 9.95 -21.25 -18.49
CA THR A 101 9.88 -22.21 -19.60
C THR A 101 9.11 -23.50 -19.30
N LYS A 102 8.57 -23.69 -18.10
CA LYS A 102 7.85 -24.89 -17.66
C LYS A 102 6.36 -24.65 -17.40
N PHE A 103 5.55 -25.71 -17.52
CA PHE A 103 4.10 -25.68 -17.31
C PHE A 103 3.75 -25.36 -15.86
N TYR A 104 2.92 -24.33 -15.68
CA TYR A 104 2.31 -23.95 -14.42
C TYR A 104 1.52 -25.13 -13.83
N ILE A 105 1.55 -25.30 -12.51
CA ILE A 105 0.71 -26.31 -11.83
C ILE A 105 -0.76 -25.89 -11.91
N ASP A 106 -1.02 -24.63 -11.61
CA ASP A 106 -2.32 -23.97 -11.76
C ASP A 106 -2.21 -22.84 -12.78
N ASN A 107 -3.33 -22.45 -13.39
CA ASN A 107 -3.35 -21.26 -14.24
C ASN A 107 -2.89 -20.03 -13.46
N GLU A 108 -2.09 -19.18 -14.09
CA GLU A 108 -1.66 -17.92 -13.50
C GLU A 108 -2.86 -17.00 -13.25
N MET A 109 -2.75 -16.18 -12.21
CA MET A 109 -3.74 -15.16 -11.88
C MET A 109 -3.10 -13.78 -11.91
N GLU A 110 -3.83 -12.82 -12.48
CA GLU A 110 -3.44 -11.41 -12.46
C GLU A 110 -4.29 -10.63 -11.46
N THR A 111 -3.67 -9.66 -10.79
CA THR A 111 -4.37 -8.64 -10.02
C THR A 111 -3.81 -7.26 -10.33
N PRO A 112 -4.65 -6.22 -10.42
CA PRO A 112 -4.16 -4.85 -10.46
C PRO A 112 -3.45 -4.52 -9.13
N GLY A 113 -2.40 -3.72 -9.24
CA GLY A 113 -1.79 -2.99 -8.14
C GLY A 113 -2.46 -1.63 -7.95
N PHE A 114 -1.67 -0.66 -7.50
CA PHE A 114 -2.13 0.71 -7.25
C PHE A 114 -1.19 1.73 -7.90
N VAL A 115 -1.70 2.95 -8.07
CA VAL A 115 -0.91 4.10 -8.51
C VAL A 115 -0.12 4.68 -7.34
N ILE A 116 1.11 5.10 -7.60
CA ILE A 116 1.94 5.82 -6.63
C ILE A 116 1.65 7.30 -6.79
N ASN A 117 1.15 7.92 -5.74
CA ASN A 117 0.87 9.36 -5.77
C ASN A 117 2.16 10.16 -5.57
N SER A 118 2.19 11.39 -6.11
CA SER A 118 3.24 12.34 -5.77
C SER A 118 3.24 12.61 -4.26
N ARG A 119 4.44 12.74 -3.67
CA ARG A 119 4.58 13.20 -2.29
C ARG A 119 3.89 14.54 -2.10
N MET A 120 3.18 14.71 -0.98
CA MET A 120 2.74 16.03 -0.55
C MET A 120 3.97 16.84 -0.09
N ARG A 121 4.06 18.13 -0.41
CA ARG A 121 5.23 18.95 -0.03
C ARG A 121 5.25 19.28 1.45
N HIS A 122 4.08 19.58 1.98
CA HIS A 122 3.87 19.94 3.36
C HIS A 122 2.48 19.46 3.82
N ALA A 123 2.40 18.96 5.04
CA ALA A 123 1.16 18.65 5.74
C ALA A 123 1.43 18.72 7.24
N GLY A 124 0.64 19.47 7.98
CA GLY A 124 0.85 19.63 9.41
C GLY A 124 -0.27 20.36 10.13
N PHE A 125 -0.09 20.47 11.43
CA PHE A 125 -0.88 21.37 12.26
C PHE A 125 -0.17 22.71 12.32
N PHE A 126 -0.90 23.78 12.02
CA PHE A 126 -0.38 25.11 12.25
C PHE A 126 -0.39 25.41 13.75
N ALA A 127 0.79 25.63 14.31
CA ALA A 127 0.93 26.03 15.70
C ALA A 127 0.56 27.51 15.84
N ILE A 128 -0.46 27.79 16.64
CA ILE A 128 -0.84 29.16 16.97
C ILE A 128 -0.18 29.65 18.25
N SER A 129 0.17 30.94 18.28
CA SER A 129 0.71 31.61 19.45
C SER A 129 -0.29 31.67 20.60
N GLU A 130 0.18 31.88 21.84
CA GLU A 130 -0.70 32.03 23.01
C GLU A 130 -1.72 33.18 22.84
N VAL A 131 -1.32 34.27 22.18
CA VAL A 131 -2.23 35.39 21.85
C VAL A 131 -3.35 34.92 20.92
N GLN A 132 -3.02 34.11 19.90
CA GLN A 132 -4.02 33.55 18.99
C GLN A 132 -4.89 32.50 19.69
N LYS A 133 -4.35 31.68 20.61
CA LYS A 133 -5.14 30.73 21.39
C LYS A 133 -6.20 31.42 22.23
N GLN A 134 -5.82 32.51 22.89
CA GLN A 134 -6.76 33.35 23.64
C GLN A 134 -7.80 33.98 22.73
N ALA A 135 -7.41 34.44 21.55
CA ALA A 135 -8.32 35.05 20.58
C ALA A 135 -9.28 34.05 19.91
N THR A 136 -8.91 32.77 19.79
CA THR A 136 -9.74 31.71 19.18
C THR A 136 -10.43 30.81 20.20
N GLU A 137 -10.35 31.15 21.48
CA GLU A 137 -10.89 30.38 22.61
C GLU A 137 -10.44 28.90 22.61
N ARG A 138 -9.24 28.64 22.06
CA ARG A 138 -8.70 27.29 21.94
C ARG A 138 -8.33 26.73 23.31
N GLU A 139 -8.93 25.59 23.65
CA GLU A 139 -8.65 24.85 24.88
C GLU A 139 -8.20 23.42 24.57
N ASP A 140 -6.93 23.12 24.80
CA ASP A 140 -6.30 21.84 24.46
C ASP A 140 -6.57 20.73 25.48
N ARG A 141 -7.26 21.02 26.60
CA ARG A 141 -7.61 20.03 27.63
C ARG A 141 -8.72 19.07 27.16
N PRO A 142 -8.71 17.79 27.58
CA PRO A 142 -9.78 16.85 27.26
C PRO A 142 -11.17 17.38 27.67
N GLY A 143 -12.16 17.22 26.79
CA GLY A 143 -13.55 17.58 27.05
C GLY A 143 -13.92 19.04 26.74
N TYR A 144 -12.99 19.83 26.21
CA TYR A 144 -13.24 21.20 25.74
C TYR A 144 -13.18 21.30 24.22
N LEU A 145 -13.85 22.31 23.66
CA LEU A 145 -13.80 22.61 22.23
C LEU A 145 -12.42 23.12 21.83
N ASN A 146 -11.97 22.69 20.66
CA ASN A 146 -10.66 22.99 20.15
C ASN A 146 -10.72 23.19 18.63
N ASN A 147 -9.97 24.18 18.15
CA ASN A 147 -9.87 24.52 16.74
C ASN A 147 -8.55 23.98 16.18
N LEU A 148 -8.64 22.93 15.37
CA LEU A 148 -7.50 22.38 14.63
C LEU A 148 -7.31 23.16 13.32
N ILE A 149 -6.13 23.77 13.17
CA ILE A 149 -5.74 24.43 11.94
C ILE A 149 -4.82 23.50 11.17
N PHE A 150 -5.30 23.01 10.03
CA PHE A 150 -4.52 22.17 9.12
C PHE A 150 -3.83 23.06 8.09
N GLU A 151 -2.53 22.85 7.90
CA GLU A 151 -1.77 23.44 6.81
C GLU A 151 -1.25 22.35 5.88
N PHE A 152 -1.35 22.59 4.57
CA PHE A 152 -0.81 21.68 3.57
C PHE A 152 -0.46 22.43 2.28
N GLU A 153 0.52 21.90 1.55
CA GLU A 153 0.94 22.45 0.26
C GLU A 153 0.67 21.43 -0.86
N LEU A 154 -0.17 21.84 -1.81
CA LEU A 154 -0.40 21.10 -3.04
C LEU A 154 0.75 21.34 -4.02
N ASN A 155 1.19 20.28 -4.70
CA ASN A 155 2.24 20.41 -5.72
C ASN A 155 1.83 21.29 -6.91
N ASN A 156 0.53 21.33 -7.23
CA ASN A 156 -0.03 22.06 -8.35
C ASN A 156 -1.41 22.60 -7.97
N ARG A 157 -1.82 23.68 -8.66
CA ARG A 157 -3.21 24.14 -8.60
C ARG A 157 -4.14 23.06 -9.19
N PRO A 158 -5.23 22.67 -8.51
CA PRO A 158 -6.22 21.75 -9.07
C PRO A 158 -6.80 22.31 -10.37
N GLY A 159 -6.85 21.49 -11.43
CA GLY A 159 -7.47 21.85 -12.71
C GLY A 159 -9.00 21.76 -12.69
N GLU A 160 -9.56 21.07 -11.71
CA GLU A 160 -11.00 20.87 -11.52
C GLU A 160 -11.34 21.01 -10.02
N VAL A 161 -12.59 21.37 -9.74
CA VAL A 161 -13.13 21.35 -8.38
C VAL A 161 -13.33 19.90 -7.95
N LYS A 162 -12.71 19.51 -6.83
CA LYS A 162 -12.85 18.17 -6.22
C LYS A 162 -12.93 18.31 -4.71
N ASP A 163 -13.63 17.37 -4.10
CA ASP A 163 -13.76 17.33 -2.64
C ASP A 163 -12.43 16.95 -1.98
N MET A 164 -12.08 17.67 -0.93
CA MET A 164 -10.97 17.31 -0.04
C MET A 164 -11.53 16.47 1.10
N VAL A 165 -11.03 15.25 1.24
CA VAL A 165 -11.43 14.35 2.33
C VAL A 165 -10.42 14.44 3.47
N LEU A 166 -10.88 14.94 4.62
CA LEU A 166 -10.13 14.92 5.88
C LEU A 166 -10.61 13.74 6.73
N LYS A 167 -9.67 12.93 7.22
CA LYS A 167 -9.97 11.79 8.11
C LYS A 167 -9.26 11.99 9.44
N ALA A 168 -10.02 12.14 10.52
CA ALA A 168 -9.47 12.21 11.86
C ALA A 168 -9.23 10.82 12.48
N PRO A 169 -8.36 10.72 13.50
CA PRO A 169 -8.24 9.52 14.33
C PRO A 169 -9.55 9.13 15.01
N HIS A 170 -9.63 7.89 15.47
CA HIS A 170 -10.78 7.41 16.25
C HIS A 170 -11.03 8.30 17.48
N GLY A 171 -12.29 8.67 17.72
CA GLY A 171 -12.71 9.50 18.86
C GLY A 171 -12.82 11.00 18.56
N PHE A 172 -12.44 11.44 17.36
CA PHE A 172 -12.74 12.79 16.88
C PHE A 172 -14.17 12.86 16.34
N VAL A 173 -14.86 13.93 16.71
CA VAL A 173 -16.13 14.32 16.11
C VAL A 173 -15.91 15.69 15.51
N PHE A 174 -16.09 15.81 14.20
CA PHE A 174 -16.23 17.11 13.57
C PHE A 174 -17.68 17.53 13.79
N GLU A 175 -17.88 18.68 14.43
CA GLU A 175 -19.18 19.32 14.33
C GLU A 175 -19.32 19.80 12.89
N ASP A 176 -20.40 19.38 12.22
CA ASP A 176 -20.71 19.84 10.86
C ASP A 176 -21.05 21.34 10.93
N ASP A 177 -20.04 22.20 10.89
CA ASP A 177 -20.24 23.56 10.41
C ASP A 177 -20.24 23.52 8.87
N CYS A 178 -21.28 22.86 8.36
CA CYS A 178 -21.75 23.15 7.02
C CYS A 178 -22.14 24.62 7.08
N LEU A 179 -21.28 25.52 6.58
CA LEU A 179 -21.69 26.87 6.20
C LEU A 179 -23.00 26.73 5.43
N GLY A 180 -24.11 27.01 6.11
CA GLY A 180 -25.41 27.07 5.48
C GLY A 180 -25.32 28.11 4.38
N PRO A 181 -26.07 27.97 3.27
CA PRO A 181 -25.96 28.89 2.13
C PRO A 181 -26.39 30.34 2.42
N TYR A 182 -26.53 30.76 3.68
CA TYR A 182 -27.01 32.08 4.08
C TYR A 182 -26.31 32.58 5.36
N ASP A 183 -25.95 33.87 5.33
CA ASP A 183 -25.46 34.76 6.41
C ASP A 183 -23.93 34.86 6.56
N ASN A 184 -23.23 35.97 6.27
CA ASN A 184 -23.64 37.37 6.07
C ASN A 184 -22.49 38.17 5.41
N PRO A 185 -22.71 39.00 4.37
CA PRO A 185 -21.70 39.91 3.86
C PRO A 185 -21.69 41.20 4.69
N ARG A 186 -20.68 41.39 5.54
CA ARG A 186 -20.17 42.70 6.00
C ARG A 186 -19.06 42.49 7.03
N LEU A 187 -17.82 42.76 6.61
CA LEU A 187 -16.91 43.74 7.21
C LEU A 187 -15.79 44.03 6.19
#